data_AF-A0A1G7DZG9-F1
#
_entry.id   AF-A0A1G7DZG9-F1
#
_cell.length_a   1.000
_cell.length_b   1.000
_cell.length_c   1.000
_cell.angle_alpha   90.00
_cell.angle_beta   90.00
_cell.angle_gamma   90.00
#
_symmetry.space_group_name_H-M   'P 1'
#
loop_
_entity.id
_entity.type
_entity.pdbx_description
1 polymer ?
#
loop_
_entity_poly.entity_id
_entity_poly.type
_entity_poly.pdbx_seq_one_letter_code
_entity_poly.pdbx_strand_id
1 'polypeptide(L)'
;MDPQPLNPPKLLLGLVAAAAVAHAGLAVVGGALWAQVMSGLFAVAGIALAGLLTTRPVPAVVLGTAVAGMLGVASFLLVLGVGLASSAGPVAGWIGPWGIAGVLLDSSVVRISAAVLRRAERERA
;
A
#
# COMPACT_ATOMS: atom_id res chain seq x y z
N MET A 1 24.05 -12.94 19.00
CA MET A 1 23.17 -11.75 18.82
C MET A 1 21.78 -12.30 18.61
N ASP A 2 20.92 -12.21 19.63
CA ASP A 2 19.53 -12.62 19.46
C ASP A 2 18.87 -11.68 18.45
N PRO A 3 18.20 -12.21 17.41
CA PRO A 3 17.48 -11.39 16.46
C PRO A 3 16.43 -10.59 17.22
N GLN A 4 16.63 -9.27 17.32
CA GLN A 4 15.66 -8.35 17.89
C GLN A 4 14.34 -8.53 17.12
N PRO A 5 13.24 -8.96 17.77
CA PRO A 5 11.97 -9.14 17.08
C PRO A 5 11.58 -7.79 16.47
N LEU A 6 11.50 -7.74 15.14
CA LEU A 6 11.07 -6.55 14.40
C LEU A 6 9.77 -6.04 15.02
N ASN A 7 9.82 -4.83 15.59
CA ASN A 7 8.68 -4.24 16.26
C ASN A 7 7.59 -3.99 15.18
N PRO A 8 6.50 -4.77 15.14
CA PRO A 8 5.57 -4.81 14.00
C PRO A 8 5.03 -3.44 13.55
N PRO A 9 4.79 -2.47 14.46
CA PRO A 9 4.37 -1.12 14.08
C PRO A 9 5.42 -0.36 13.25
N LYS A 10 6.72 -0.56 13.50
CA LYS A 10 7.80 0.11 12.76
C LYS A 10 7.94 -0.47 11.35
N LEU A 11 7.80 -1.79 11.22
CA LEU A 11 7.77 -2.45 9.91
C LEU A 11 6.56 -1.97 9.10
N LEU A 12 5.38 -1.94 9.70
CA LEU A 12 4.16 -1.44 9.05
C LEU A 12 4.33 0.01 8.58
N LEU A 13 4.86 0.88 9.43
CA LEU A 13 5.15 2.27 9.06
C LEU A 13 6.07 2.34 7.84
N GLY A 14 7.17 1.59 7.85
CA GLY A 14 8.11 1.55 6.72
C GLY A 14 7.45 1.07 5.42
N LEU A 15 6.61 0.04 5.48
CA LEU A 15 5.88 -0.48 4.33
C LEU A 15 4.85 0.53 3.79
N VAL A 16 4.10 1.20 4.66
CA VAL A 16 3.12 2.23 4.27
C VAL A 16 3.82 3.43 3.62
N ALA A 17 4.94 3.87 4.20
CA ALA A 17 5.74 4.95 3.62
C ALA A 17 6.33 4.57 2.26
N ALA A 18 6.86 3.35 2.11
CA ALA A 18 7.37 2.85 0.84
C ALA A 18 6.26 2.72 -0.21
N ALA A 19 5.07 2.22 0.16
CA ALA A 19 3.92 2.17 -0.72
C ALA A 19 3.52 3.57 -1.20
N ALA A 20 3.48 4.55 -0.30
CA ALA A 20 3.18 5.94 -0.65
C ALA A 20 4.18 6.50 -1.67
N VAL A 21 5.48 6.20 -1.51
CA VAL A 21 6.52 6.58 -2.47
C VAL A 21 6.32 5.89 -3.82
N ALA A 22 5.98 4.60 -3.84
CA ALA A 22 5.71 3.89 -5.08
C ALA A 22 4.53 4.51 -5.86
N HIS A 23 3.44 4.83 -5.15
CA HIS A 23 2.29 5.52 -5.71
C HIS A 23 2.62 6.95 -6.14
N ALA A 24 3.50 7.68 -5.42
CA ALA A 24 3.96 8.99 -5.85
C ALA A 24 4.78 8.91 -7.15
N GLY A 25 5.67 7.91 -7.27
CA GLY A 25 6.38 7.63 -8.52
C GLY A 25 5.40 7.37 -9.66
N LEU A 26 4.38 6.55 -9.41
CA LEU A 26 3.32 6.26 -10.38
C LEU A 26 2.47 7.49 -10.74
N ALA A 27 2.24 8.40 -9.80
CA ALA A 27 1.55 9.65 -10.05
C ALA A 27 2.34 10.54 -11.04
N VAL A 28 3.66 10.40 -11.11
CA VAL A 28 4.51 11.14 -12.04
C VAL A 28 4.66 10.42 -13.38
N VAL A 29 4.81 9.09 -13.38
CA VAL A 29 5.14 8.31 -14.60
C VAL A 29 4.00 7.41 -15.10
N GLY A 30 2.80 7.53 -14.55
CA GLY A 30 1.67 6.60 -14.74
C GLY A 30 1.08 6.54 -16.15
N GLY A 31 1.59 7.33 -17.10
CA GLY A 31 1.15 7.36 -18.49
C GLY A 31 -0.18 8.08 -18.67
N ALA A 32 -1.29 7.45 -18.26
CA ALA A 32 -2.63 8.03 -18.37
C ALA A 32 -2.98 8.97 -17.20
N LEU A 33 -3.61 10.11 -17.49
CA LEU A 33 -3.95 11.13 -16.49
C LEU A 33 -4.80 10.58 -15.34
N TRP A 34 -5.86 9.82 -15.64
CA TRP A 34 -6.71 9.23 -14.60
C TRP A 34 -5.92 8.31 -13.66
N ALA A 35 -4.93 7.60 -14.20
CA ALA A 35 -4.11 6.66 -13.46
C ALA A 35 -3.11 7.40 -12.57
N GLN A 36 -2.53 8.50 -13.09
CA GLN A 36 -1.70 9.43 -12.31
C GLN A 36 -2.47 10.04 -11.14
N VAL A 37 -3.70 10.52 -11.38
CA VAL A 37 -4.57 11.09 -10.34
C VAL A 37 -4.90 10.05 -9.27
N MET A 38 -5.30 8.84 -9.67
CA MET A 38 -5.61 7.76 -8.73
C MET A 38 -4.41 7.39 -7.86
N SER A 39 -3.22 7.25 -8.47
CA SER A 39 -1.98 6.99 -7.73
C SER A 39 -1.59 8.17 -6.82
N GLY A 40 -1.83 9.41 -7.25
CA GLY A 40 -1.66 10.59 -6.40
C GLY A 40 -2.52 10.53 -5.13
N LEU A 41 -3.78 10.09 -5.26
CA LEU A 41 -4.67 9.89 -4.10
C LEU A 41 -4.14 8.79 -3.16
N PHE A 42 -3.65 7.68 -3.69
CA PHE A 42 -3.05 6.63 -2.87
C PHE A 42 -1.76 7.09 -2.17
N ALA A 43 -0.94 7.89 -2.84
CA ALA A 43 0.26 8.47 -2.24
C ALA A 43 -0.12 9.38 -1.05
N VAL A 44 -1.08 10.29 -1.22
CA VAL A 44 -1.56 11.18 -0.16
C VAL A 44 -2.17 10.39 0.99
N ALA A 45 -3.00 9.39 0.71
CA ALA A 45 -3.59 8.52 1.72
C ALA A 45 -2.51 7.76 2.51
N GLY A 46 -1.50 7.22 1.81
CA GLY A 46 -0.36 6.54 2.42
C GLY A 46 0.46 7.46 3.33
N ILE A 47 0.74 8.69 2.90
CA ILE A 47 1.42 9.70 3.74
C ILE A 47 0.60 10.03 4.98
N ALA A 48 -0.71 10.27 4.83
CA ALA A 48 -1.60 10.57 5.95
C ALA A 48 -1.64 9.40 6.95
N LEU A 49 -1.76 8.16 6.47
CA LEU A 49 -1.75 6.97 7.32
C LEU A 49 -0.39 6.73 7.98
N ALA A 50 0.73 6.99 7.30
CA ALA A 50 2.05 6.95 7.91
C ALA A 50 2.18 7.99 9.04
N GLY A 51 1.70 9.22 8.83
CA GLY A 51 1.66 10.26 9.87
C GLY A 51 0.72 9.92 11.03
N LEU A 52 -0.39 9.24 10.77
CA LEU A 52 -1.25 8.72 11.84
C LEU A 52 -0.60 7.57 12.58
N LEU A 53 0.14 6.68 11.92
CA LEU A 53 0.89 5.60 12.59
C LEU A 53 2.00 6.14 13.51
N THR A 54 2.63 7.27 13.17
CA THR A 54 3.65 7.89 14.02
C THR A 54 3.05 8.61 15.23
N THR A 55 1.89 9.26 15.07
CA THR A 55 1.28 10.09 16.12
C THR A 55 0.23 9.36 16.96
N ARG A 56 -0.47 8.39 16.38
CA ARG A 56 -1.63 7.68 16.97
C ARG A 56 -1.70 6.22 16.46
N PRO A 57 -0.84 5.30 16.94
CA PRO A 57 -0.83 3.90 16.51
C PRO A 57 -1.98 3.07 17.13
N VAL A 58 -3.22 3.50 16.92
CA VAL A 58 -4.43 2.82 17.41
C VAL A 58 -4.93 1.77 16.40
N PRO A 59 -5.69 0.73 16.83
CA PRO A 59 -6.16 -0.34 15.94
C PRO A 59 -6.92 0.15 14.71
N ALA A 60 -7.71 1.23 14.83
CA ALA A 60 -8.45 1.80 13.71
C ALA A 60 -7.52 2.34 12.60
N VAL A 61 -6.36 2.91 12.95
CA VAL A 61 -5.37 3.38 11.97
C VAL A 61 -4.71 2.20 11.26
N VAL A 62 -4.39 1.12 11.99
CA VAL A 62 -3.85 -0.11 11.42
C VAL A 62 -4.86 -0.80 10.48
N LEU A 63 -6.14 -0.77 10.82
CA LEU A 63 -7.21 -1.22 9.92
C LEU A 63 -7.27 -0.33 8.68
N GLY A 64 -7.17 0.98 8.84
CA GLY A 64 -7.10 1.93 7.73
C GLY A 64 -5.96 1.64 6.76
N THR A 65 -4.78 1.25 7.25
CA THR A 65 -3.66 0.88 6.38
C THR A 65 -3.91 -0.43 5.64
N ALA A 66 -4.56 -1.42 6.27
CA ALA A 66 -4.99 -2.63 5.59
C ALA A 66 -5.98 -2.32 4.46
N VAL A 67 -6.97 -1.47 4.71
CA VAL A 67 -7.95 -1.06 3.70
C VAL A 67 -7.29 -0.33 2.54
N ALA A 68 -6.39 0.61 2.82
CA ALA A 68 -5.64 1.31 1.78
C ALA A 68 -4.80 0.34 0.93
N GLY A 69 -4.09 -0.60 1.55
CA GLY A 69 -3.34 -1.64 0.83
C GLY A 69 -4.25 -2.54 -0.02
N MET A 70 -5.42 -2.93 0.47
CA MET A 70 -6.38 -3.71 -0.33
C MET A 70 -6.86 -2.93 -1.56
N LEU A 71 -7.14 -1.63 -1.41
CA LEU A 71 -7.54 -0.77 -2.53
C LEU A 71 -6.40 -0.63 -3.55
N GLY A 72 -5.16 -0.44 -3.11
CA GLY A 72 -4.00 -0.37 -3.99
C GLY A 72 -3.79 -1.66 -4.81
N VAL A 73 -3.90 -2.83 -4.17
CA VAL A 73 -3.88 -4.13 -4.86
C VAL A 73 -5.04 -4.27 -5.84
N ALA A 74 -6.26 -3.95 -5.41
CA ALA A 74 -7.45 -4.06 -6.25
C ALA A 74 -7.35 -3.15 -7.49
N SER A 75 -6.85 -1.93 -7.32
CA SER A 75 -6.59 -1.00 -8.42
C SER A 75 -5.58 -1.57 -9.40
N PHE A 76 -4.47 -2.14 -8.95
CA PHE A 76 -3.49 -2.77 -9.84
C PHE A 76 -4.11 -3.91 -10.65
N LEU A 77 -4.85 -4.80 -9.99
CA LEU A 77 -5.52 -5.92 -10.65
C LEU A 77 -6.58 -5.45 -11.65
N LEU A 78 -7.30 -4.38 -11.33
CA LEU A 78 -8.28 -3.78 -12.24
C LEU A 78 -7.59 -3.22 -13.50
N VAL A 79 -6.51 -2.45 -13.34
CA VAL A 79 -5.75 -1.90 -14.49
C VAL A 79 -5.20 -3.04 -15.36
N LEU A 80 -4.64 -4.08 -14.73
CA LEU A 80 -4.14 -5.25 -15.44
C LEU A 80 -5.26 -5.99 -16.17
N GLY A 81 -6.38 -6.24 -15.49
CA GLY A 81 -7.53 -6.96 -16.05
C GLY A 81 -8.16 -6.23 -17.24
N VAL A 82 -8.35 -4.91 -17.12
CA VAL A 82 -8.82 -4.06 -18.24
C VAL A 82 -7.80 -4.06 -19.39
N GLY A 83 -6.51 -3.99 -19.07
CA GLY A 83 -5.43 -4.08 -20.05
C GLY A 83 -5.41 -5.40 -20.82
N LEU A 84 -5.67 -6.52 -20.14
CA LEU A 84 -5.73 -7.85 -20.74
C LEU A 84 -7.03 -8.08 -21.54
N ALA A 85 -8.13 -7.47 -21.11
CA ALA A 85 -9.43 -7.56 -21.78
C ALA A 85 -9.57 -6.62 -23.00
N SER A 86 -8.67 -5.65 -23.14
CA SER A 86 -8.68 -4.68 -24.24
C SER A 86 -7.55 -4.92 -25.24
N SER A 87 -7.77 -4.58 -26.51
CA SER A 87 -6.71 -4.63 -27.53
C SER A 87 -5.64 -3.54 -27.36
N ALA A 88 -5.83 -2.62 -26.41
CA ALA A 88 -4.92 -1.50 -26.13
C ALA A 88 -3.74 -1.89 -25.22
N GLY A 89 -3.80 -3.06 -24.57
CA GLY A 89 -2.81 -3.51 -23.61
C GLY A 89 -2.86 -2.75 -22.26
N PRO A 90 -2.12 -3.22 -21.25
CA PRO A 90 -2.08 -2.57 -19.93
C PRO A 90 -1.40 -1.20 -19.97
N VAL A 91 -1.83 -0.31 -19.08
CA VAL A 91 -1.22 1.02 -18.92
C VAL A 91 0.26 0.86 -18.55
N ALA A 92 1.16 1.27 -19.45
CA ALA A 92 2.60 0.97 -19.35
C ALA A 92 3.23 1.38 -18.00
N GLY A 93 2.80 2.51 -17.42
CA GLY A 93 3.29 2.97 -16.12
C GLY A 93 2.94 2.04 -14.94
N TRP A 94 1.85 1.27 -15.05
CA TRP A 94 1.38 0.33 -14.02
C TRP A 94 2.09 -1.01 -14.06
N ILE A 95 2.57 -1.45 -15.22
CA ILE A 95 3.39 -2.67 -15.33
C ILE A 95 4.89 -2.38 -15.22
N GLY A 96 5.27 -1.12 -14.99
CA GLY A 96 6.65 -0.71 -14.74
C GLY A 96 7.10 -0.95 -13.29
N PRO A 97 8.36 -0.58 -12.96
CA PRO A 97 8.94 -0.83 -11.64
C PRO A 97 8.12 -0.27 -10.49
N TRP A 98 7.54 0.92 -10.65
CA TRP A 98 6.73 1.56 -9.62
C TRP A 98 5.41 0.84 -9.37
N GLY A 99 4.75 0.32 -10.40
CA GLY A 99 3.48 -0.39 -10.22
C GLY A 99 3.67 -1.76 -9.62
N ILE A 100 4.70 -2.48 -10.04
CA ILE A 100 5.12 -3.73 -9.43
C ILE A 100 5.51 -3.51 -7.95
N ALA A 101 6.30 -2.48 -7.67
CA ALA A 101 6.64 -2.12 -6.29
C ALA A 101 5.38 -1.80 -5.47
N GLY A 102 4.47 -0.98 -6.01
CA GLY A 102 3.21 -0.60 -5.38
C GLY A 102 2.38 -1.82 -4.95
N VAL A 103 2.08 -2.73 -5.88
CA VAL A 103 1.25 -3.91 -5.55
C VAL A 103 1.92 -4.85 -4.54
N LEU A 104 3.24 -5.02 -4.62
CA LEU A 104 3.99 -5.84 -3.66
C LEU A 104 3.96 -5.21 -2.26
N LEU A 105 4.17 -3.90 -2.17
CA LEU A 105 4.15 -3.15 -0.91
C LEU A 105 2.74 -3.13 -0.32
N ASP A 106 1.71 -2.85 -1.13
CA ASP A 106 0.32 -2.83 -0.72
C ASP A 106 -0.11 -4.20 -0.18
N SER A 107 0.22 -5.30 -0.87
CA SER A 107 -0.07 -6.65 -0.39
C SER A 107 0.65 -6.97 0.93
N SER A 108 1.87 -6.45 1.12
CA SER A 108 2.65 -6.60 2.35
C SER A 108 2.02 -5.80 3.50
N VAL A 109 1.58 -4.56 3.24
CA VAL A 109 0.85 -3.73 4.20
C VAL A 109 -0.38 -4.48 4.71
N VAL A 110 -1.20 -5.08 3.82
CA VAL A 110 -2.39 -5.86 4.22
C VAL A 110 -2.00 -7.00 5.17
N ARG A 111 -1.00 -7.80 4.81
CA ARG A 111 -0.56 -8.96 5.60
C ARG A 111 -0.03 -8.57 6.97
N ILE A 112 0.81 -7.53 7.02
CA ILE A 112 1.40 -7.04 8.27
C ILE A 112 0.34 -6.39 9.15
N SER A 113 -0.54 -5.55 8.61
CA SER A 113 -1.65 -4.97 9.39
C SER A 113 -2.53 -6.04 10.01
N ALA A 114 -2.89 -7.08 9.27
CA ALA A 114 -3.66 -8.20 9.81
C ALA A 114 -2.90 -8.95 10.92
N ALA A 115 -1.58 -9.11 10.79
CA ALA A 115 -0.75 -9.72 11.84
C ALA A 115 -0.68 -8.84 13.10
N VAL A 116 -0.55 -7.52 12.95
CA VAL A 116 -0.56 -6.56 14.06
C VAL A 116 -1.90 -6.61 14.80
N LEU A 117 -3.02 -6.59 14.09
CA LEU A 117 -4.36 -6.64 14.68
C LEU A 117 -4.60 -7.95 15.45
N ARG A 118 -4.31 -9.10 14.83
CA ARG A 118 -4.44 -10.41 15.51
C ARG A 118 -3.56 -10.55 16.75
N ARG A 119 -2.39 -9.92 16.76
CA ARG A 119 -1.52 -9.90 17.94
C ARG A 119 -2.16 -9.06 19.06
N ALA A 120 -2.66 -7.88 18.74
CA ALA A 120 -3.32 -7.01 19.71
C ALA A 120 -4.61 -7.64 20.30
N GLU A 121 -5.34 -8.43 19.52
CA GLU A 121 -6.50 -9.20 20.00
C GLU A 121 -6.08 -10.29 20.99
N ARG A 122 -5.01 -11.04 20.70
CA ARG A 122 -4.49 -12.09 21.59
C ARG A 122 -3.95 -11.56 22.92
N GLU A 123 -3.37 -10.36 22.92
CA GLU A 123 -2.87 -9.72 24.14
C GLU A 123 -4.01 -9.19 25.04
N ARG A 124 -5.26 -9.16 24.55
CA ARG A 124 -6.45 -8.72 25.30
C ARG A 124 -7.32 -9.87 25.83
N ALA A 125 -7.09 -11.09 25.35
CA ALA A 125 -7.81 -12.31 25.75
C ALA A 125 -7.10 -12.96 26.95
#